data_AF-A0A813VTV1-F1
#
_entry.id   AF-A0A813VTV1-F1
#
_cell.length_a   1.000
_cell.length_b   1.000
_cell.length_c   1.000
_cell.angle_alpha   90.00
_cell.angle_beta   90.00
_cell.angle_gamma   90.00
#
_symmetry.space_group_name_H-M   'P 1'
#
loop_
_entity.id
_entity.type
_entity.pdbx_description
1 polymer ?
#
loop_
_entity_poly.entity_id
_entity_poly.type
_entity_poly.pdbx_seq_one_letter_code
_entity_poly.pdbx_strand_id
1 'polypeptide(L)'
;MNVYHIETRNQFNTVLASLHEHVFSCSYGLGTKLSWNEQYLIESLSDSTIYMAYYTIAHLLQARDSFNGKQLGPANIHPSQLANEVWDYILFPEKSYSLSSTDISHSTLDHLRNEFQYWYPINLHSSEKDLTSNHLIYSLCNHTVIWPNHPEY
;
A
#
# COMPACT_ATOMS: atom_id res chain seq x y z
N MET A 1 -11.77 5.42 12.76
CA MET A 1 -10.63 4.89 13.55
C MET A 1 -11.01 4.69 15.02
N ASN A 2 -10.69 3.51 15.57
CA ASN A 2 -10.75 3.24 17.01
C ASN A 2 -9.33 3.32 17.60
N VAL A 3 -9.17 3.98 18.75
CA VAL A 3 -7.89 4.07 19.48
C VAL A 3 -8.14 3.72 20.94
N TYR A 4 -7.20 3.00 21.55
CA TYR A 4 -7.39 2.37 22.86
C TYR A 4 -7.22 3.32 24.04
N HIS A 5 -6.63 4.50 23.83
CA HIS A 5 -6.40 5.53 24.84
C HIS A 5 -6.81 6.92 24.34
N ILE A 6 -7.35 7.75 25.24
CA ILE A 6 -7.76 9.11 24.92
C ILE A 6 -6.55 10.00 24.60
N GLU A 7 -5.40 9.77 25.24
CA GLU A 7 -4.18 10.52 24.94
C GLU A 7 -3.75 10.32 23.49
N THR A 8 -3.81 9.08 22.98
CA THR A 8 -3.49 8.78 21.57
C THR A 8 -4.43 9.51 20.61
N ARG A 9 -5.74 9.56 20.93
CA ARG A 9 -6.71 10.32 20.12
C ARG A 9 -6.36 11.81 20.07
N ASN A 10 -6.02 12.39 21.22
CA ASN A 10 -5.66 13.79 21.32
C ASN A 10 -4.36 14.09 20.55
N GLN A 11 -3.36 13.20 20.64
CA GLN A 11 -2.12 13.33 19.89
C GLN A 11 -2.37 13.32 18.38
N PHE A 12 -3.19 12.39 17.88
CA PHE A 12 -3.58 12.36 16.47
C PHE A 12 -4.23 13.66 16.00
N ASN A 13 -5.19 14.19 16.77
CA ASN A 13 -5.86 15.45 16.44
C ASN A 13 -4.87 16.63 16.40
N THR A 14 -3.95 16.71 17.36
CA THR A 14 -2.92 17.76 17.40
C THR A 14 -2.01 17.68 16.19
N VAL A 15 -1.50 16.49 15.88
CA VAL A 15 -0.58 16.29 14.75
C VAL A 15 -1.28 16.63 13.43
N LEU A 16 -2.51 16.16 13.22
CA LEU A 16 -3.30 16.47 12.02
C LEU A 16 -3.54 17.97 11.85
N ALA A 17 -3.82 18.70 12.94
CA ALA A 17 -4.05 20.14 12.87
C ALA A 17 -2.79 20.95 12.52
N SER A 18 -1.61 20.42 12.84
CA SER A 18 -0.31 21.05 12.56
C SER A 18 0.43 20.45 11.37
N LEU A 19 -0.18 19.47 10.69
CA LEU A 19 0.49 18.76 9.61
C LEU A 19 0.61 19.67 8.38
N HIS A 20 1.83 19.78 7.87
CA HIS A 20 2.18 20.53 6.67
C HIS A 20 2.84 19.61 5.65
N GLU A 21 3.30 20.17 4.54
CA GLU A 21 4.02 19.46 3.50
C GLU A 21 5.21 18.68 4.09
N HIS A 22 5.27 17.39 3.79
CA HIS A 22 6.36 16.51 4.17
C HIS A 22 7.27 16.22 2.97
N VAL A 23 8.58 16.25 3.17
CA VAL A 23 9.54 15.90 2.13
C VAL A 23 9.54 14.39 1.96
N PHE A 24 8.96 13.90 0.86
CA PHE A 24 8.76 12.47 0.60
C PHE A 24 9.89 11.82 -0.23
N SER A 25 10.93 12.57 -0.59
CA SER A 25 11.99 12.09 -1.47
C SER A 25 13.39 12.43 -0.97
N CYS A 26 14.35 11.55 -1.24
CA CYS A 26 15.78 11.75 -0.95
C CYS A 26 16.65 11.50 -2.19
N SER A 27 17.88 12.02 -2.19
CA SER A 27 18.86 11.86 -3.30
C SER A 27 19.91 10.77 -3.04
N TYR A 28 19.93 10.17 -1.86
CA TYR A 28 20.89 9.15 -1.45
C TYR A 28 20.23 8.17 -0.48
N GLY A 29 20.57 6.88 -0.61
CA GLY A 29 20.07 5.80 0.24
C GLY A 29 19.62 4.59 -0.56
N LEU A 30 18.83 3.72 0.10
CA LEU A 30 18.12 2.61 -0.53
C LEU A 30 16.63 2.95 -0.55
N GLY A 31 15.91 2.45 -1.55
CA GLY A 31 14.47 2.65 -1.67
C GLY A 31 14.00 2.49 -3.11
N THR A 32 12.74 2.85 -3.34
CA THR A 32 12.13 2.86 -4.68
C THR A 32 12.35 4.21 -5.34
N LYS A 33 12.80 4.22 -6.60
CA LYS A 33 12.94 5.46 -7.39
C LYS A 33 11.58 6.04 -7.76
N LEU A 34 11.47 7.36 -7.85
CA LEU A 34 10.27 7.99 -8.43
C LEU A 34 10.14 7.60 -9.91
N SER A 35 8.95 7.17 -10.31
CA SER A 35 8.69 6.68 -11.67
C SER A 35 8.89 7.74 -12.76
N TRP A 36 8.72 9.03 -12.44
CA TRP A 36 8.92 10.15 -13.36
C TRP A 36 10.28 10.86 -13.18
N ASN A 37 11.05 10.54 -12.13
CA ASN A 37 12.36 11.15 -11.89
C ASN A 37 13.28 10.23 -11.08
N GLU A 38 14.07 9.42 -11.80
CA GLU A 38 14.98 8.44 -11.20
C GLU A 38 16.16 9.01 -10.40
N GLN A 39 16.36 10.34 -10.41
CA GLN A 39 17.36 11.00 -9.55
C GLN A 39 16.98 10.90 -8.07
N TYR A 40 15.67 10.79 -7.77
CA TYR A 40 15.15 10.78 -6.42
C TYR A 40 14.59 9.41 -6.05
N LEU A 41 14.78 9.05 -4.78
CA LEU A 41 14.22 7.89 -4.11
C LEU A 41 13.05 8.35 -3.23
N ILE A 42 12.04 7.50 -3.06
CA ILE A 42 11.00 7.69 -2.06
C ILE A 42 11.61 7.38 -0.69
N GLU A 43 11.39 8.27 0.28
CA GLU A 43 11.90 8.09 1.64
C GLU A 43 11.04 7.11 2.46
N SER A 44 11.62 6.53 3.51
CA SER A 44 11.09 5.35 4.18
C SER A 44 9.76 5.57 4.93
N LEU A 45 9.42 6.79 5.35
CA LEU A 45 8.11 7.08 5.96
C LEU A 45 7.01 7.29 4.92
N SER A 46 7.38 7.46 3.64
CA SER A 46 6.45 7.72 2.53
C SER A 46 6.09 6.44 1.77
N ASP A 47 7.03 5.51 1.58
CA ASP A 47 6.77 4.20 0.94
C ASP A 47 6.18 3.14 1.89
N SER A 48 6.03 3.46 3.18
CA SER A 48 5.53 2.56 4.23
C SER A 48 4.10 2.84 4.67
N THR A 49 3.27 3.50 3.85
CA THR A 49 1.97 4.00 4.32
C THR A 49 0.78 3.08 4.03
N ILE A 50 0.83 2.31 2.93
CA ILE A 50 -0.25 1.40 2.47
C ILE A 50 0.22 -0.02 2.16
N TYR A 51 1.43 -0.39 2.61
CA TYR A 51 2.05 -1.69 2.31
C TYR A 51 1.25 -2.89 2.87
N MET A 52 0.31 -2.66 3.79
CA MET A 52 -0.58 -3.70 4.31
C MET A 52 -1.48 -4.26 3.20
N ALA A 53 -1.88 -3.44 2.23
CA ALA A 53 -2.60 -3.92 1.05
C ALA A 53 -1.75 -4.91 0.27
N TYR A 54 -0.44 -4.68 0.15
CA TYR A 54 0.48 -5.60 -0.50
C TYR A 54 0.57 -6.95 0.23
N TYR A 55 0.48 -6.98 1.56
CA TYR A 55 0.52 -8.24 2.31
C TYR A 55 -0.58 -9.22 1.91
N THR A 56 -1.76 -8.73 1.56
CA THR A 56 -2.90 -9.57 1.16
C THR A 56 -2.57 -10.45 -0.05
N ILE A 57 -1.71 -9.98 -0.95
CA ILE A 57 -1.39 -10.65 -2.22
C ILE A 57 0.08 -11.05 -2.37
N ALA A 58 0.96 -10.66 -1.44
CA ALA A 58 2.40 -10.91 -1.52
C ALA A 58 2.71 -12.40 -1.70
N HIS A 59 1.95 -13.27 -1.04
CA HIS A 59 2.10 -14.73 -1.10
C HIS A 59 1.73 -15.33 -2.47
N LEU A 60 0.99 -14.61 -3.30
CA LEU A 60 0.65 -15.00 -4.67
C LEU A 60 1.71 -14.52 -5.66
N LEU A 61 2.28 -13.33 -5.43
CA LEU A 61 3.24 -12.68 -6.31
C LEU A 61 4.68 -13.18 -6.10
N GLN A 62 5.07 -13.42 -4.86
CA GLN A 62 6.43 -13.84 -4.47
C GLN A 62 6.45 -15.30 -4.01
N ALA A 63 7.51 -16.04 -4.34
CA ALA A 63 7.69 -17.38 -3.79
C ALA A 63 7.91 -17.31 -2.26
N ARG A 64 7.39 -18.30 -1.53
CA ARG A 64 7.42 -18.36 -0.06
C ARG A 64 8.81 -18.15 0.55
N ASP A 65 9.85 -18.66 -0.11
CA ASP A 65 11.23 -18.60 0.37
C ASP A 65 12.05 -17.49 -0.33
N SER A 66 11.40 -16.55 -1.01
CA SER A 66 12.04 -15.45 -1.77
C SER A 66 11.70 -14.08 -1.21
N PHE A 67 12.50 -13.61 -0.26
CA PHE A 67 12.37 -12.26 0.32
C PHE A 67 12.79 -11.11 -0.61
N ASN A 68 13.50 -11.42 -1.70
CA ASN A 68 13.99 -10.44 -2.66
C ASN A 68 13.15 -10.39 -3.96
N GLY A 69 12.04 -11.13 -4.02
CA GLY A 69 11.14 -11.15 -5.17
C GLY A 69 11.75 -11.72 -6.46
N LYS A 70 12.90 -12.40 -6.40
CA LYS A 70 13.56 -12.98 -7.60
C LYS A 70 12.87 -14.24 -8.11
N GLN A 71 12.17 -14.96 -7.24
CA GLN A 71 11.42 -16.14 -7.61
C GLN A 71 9.94 -15.81 -7.66
N LEU A 72 9.30 -16.16 -8.77
CA LEU A 72 7.87 -15.94 -8.99
C LEU A 72 7.05 -16.78 -8.01
N GLY A 73 5.99 -16.17 -7.49
CA GLY A 73 4.99 -16.86 -6.68
C GLY A 73 4.06 -17.75 -7.52
N PRO A 74 3.07 -18.39 -6.87
CA PRO A 74 2.14 -19.31 -7.52
C PRO A 74 1.28 -18.66 -8.61
N ALA A 75 1.07 -17.34 -8.58
CA ALA A 75 0.37 -16.62 -9.65
C ALA A 75 1.18 -16.54 -10.95
N ASN A 76 2.49 -16.80 -10.91
CA ASN A 76 3.41 -16.76 -12.05
C ASN A 76 3.35 -15.42 -12.82
N ILE A 77 3.24 -14.31 -12.09
CA ILE A 77 3.21 -12.95 -12.66
C ILE A 77 4.59 -12.33 -12.54
N HIS A 78 5.18 -11.94 -13.67
CA HIS A 78 6.44 -11.22 -13.66
C HIS A 78 6.26 -9.77 -13.19
N PRO A 79 7.20 -9.16 -12.44
CA PRO A 79 7.08 -7.77 -11.98
C PRO A 79 6.78 -6.76 -13.09
N SER A 80 7.30 -6.98 -14.30
CA SER A 80 7.03 -6.12 -15.47
C SER A 80 5.58 -6.17 -15.99
N GLN A 81 4.79 -7.16 -15.57
CA GLN A 81 3.37 -7.28 -15.94
C GLN A 81 2.45 -6.54 -14.96
N LEU A 82 2.96 -6.09 -13.81
CA LEU A 82 2.20 -5.36 -12.79
C LEU A 82 2.12 -3.86 -13.14
N ALA A 83 1.49 -3.57 -14.27
CA ALA A 83 1.18 -2.21 -14.70
C ALA A 83 0.10 -1.56 -13.82
N ASN A 84 -0.08 -0.25 -13.94
CA ASN A 84 -1.04 0.52 -13.12
C ASN A 84 -2.46 -0.05 -13.25
N GLU A 85 -2.88 -0.49 -14.44
CA GLU A 85 -4.21 -1.06 -14.68
C GLU A 85 -4.42 -2.37 -13.92
N VAL A 86 -3.36 -3.17 -13.74
CA VAL A 86 -3.40 -4.42 -12.98
C VAL A 86 -3.56 -4.11 -11.48
N TRP A 87 -2.79 -3.16 -10.96
CA TRP A 87 -2.95 -2.67 -9.59
C TRP A 87 -4.34 -2.09 -9.35
N ASP A 88 -4.83 -1.30 -10.30
CA ASP A 88 -6.13 -0.67 -10.21
C ASP A 88 -7.25 -1.70 -10.07
N TYR A 89 -7.18 -2.80 -10.83
CA TYR A 89 -8.18 -3.85 -10.74
C TYR A 89 -8.16 -4.59 -9.41
N ILE A 90 -6.97 -4.91 -8.92
CA ILE A 90 -6.79 -5.66 -7.68
C ILE A 90 -7.26 -4.84 -6.49
N LEU A 91 -6.88 -3.55 -6.43
CA LEU A 91 -7.01 -2.71 -5.24
C LEU A 91 -8.27 -1.83 -5.22
N PHE A 92 -8.95 -1.61 -6.35
CA PHE A 92 -10.16 -0.79 -6.43
C PHE A 92 -11.37 -1.64 -6.87
N PRO A 93 -12.28 -1.99 -5.94
CA PRO A 93 -13.48 -2.80 -6.22
C PRO A 93 -14.39 -2.26 -7.34
N GLU A 94 -14.39 -0.95 -7.57
CA GLU A 94 -15.16 -0.26 -8.59
C GLU A 94 -14.53 -0.29 -9.98
N LYS A 95 -13.23 -0.55 -10.08
CA LYS A 95 -12.53 -0.58 -11.37
C LYS A 95 -12.82 -1.90 -12.09
N SER A 96 -13.24 -1.78 -13.35
CA SER A 96 -13.36 -2.92 -14.26
C SER A 96 -12.07 -3.10 -15.04
N TYR A 97 -11.64 -4.34 -15.24
CA TYR A 97 -10.48 -4.65 -16.08
C TYR A 97 -10.90 -4.96 -17.51
N SER A 98 -10.19 -4.40 -18.49
CA SER A 98 -10.35 -4.80 -19.89
C SER A 98 -9.43 -5.98 -20.20
N LEU A 99 -9.96 -7.02 -20.82
CA LEU A 99 -9.22 -8.19 -21.31
C LEU A 99 -8.02 -7.83 -22.23
N SER A 100 -8.02 -6.64 -22.83
CA SER A 100 -7.01 -6.22 -23.81
C SER A 100 -5.73 -5.64 -23.20
N SER A 101 -5.65 -5.44 -21.88
CA SER A 101 -4.55 -4.70 -21.25
C SER A 101 -3.46 -5.57 -20.61
N THR A 102 -3.60 -6.91 -20.57
CA THR A 102 -2.54 -7.79 -20.05
C THR A 102 -2.68 -9.23 -20.54
N ASP A 103 -1.58 -9.97 -20.46
CA ASP A 103 -1.49 -11.42 -20.70
C ASP A 103 -1.78 -12.25 -19.43
N ILE A 104 -2.04 -11.60 -18.28
CA ILE A 104 -2.43 -12.28 -17.03
C ILE A 104 -3.87 -12.78 -17.16
N SER A 105 -4.11 -14.04 -16.79
CA SER A 105 -5.46 -14.62 -16.84
C SER A 105 -6.43 -13.91 -15.89
N HIS A 106 -7.69 -13.75 -16.31
CA HIS A 106 -8.73 -13.17 -15.47
C HIS A 106 -8.90 -13.92 -14.15
N SER A 107 -8.87 -15.26 -14.18
CA SER A 107 -8.96 -16.06 -12.95
C SER A 107 -7.83 -15.75 -11.95
N THR A 108 -6.63 -15.47 -12.43
CA THR A 108 -5.49 -15.09 -11.56
C THR A 108 -5.71 -13.70 -10.97
N LEU A 109 -6.16 -12.74 -11.78
CA LEU A 109 -6.46 -11.38 -11.33
C LEU A 109 -7.62 -11.36 -10.32
N ASP A 110 -8.67 -12.14 -10.57
CA ASP A 110 -9.81 -12.30 -9.66
C ASP A 110 -9.36 -12.92 -8.34
N HIS A 111 -8.44 -13.88 -8.37
CA HIS A 111 -7.90 -14.47 -7.15
C HIS A 111 -7.14 -13.44 -6.30
N LEU A 112 -6.27 -12.63 -6.91
CA LEU A 112 -5.56 -11.53 -6.25
C LEU A 112 -6.54 -10.52 -5.64
N ARG A 113 -7.56 -10.12 -6.42
CA ARG A 113 -8.60 -9.19 -5.97
C ARG A 113 -9.39 -9.73 -4.79
N ASN A 114 -9.77 -11.01 -4.85
CA ASN A 114 -10.52 -11.67 -3.79
C ASN A 114 -9.71 -11.76 -2.49
N GLU A 115 -8.40 -12.04 -2.56
CA GLU A 115 -7.52 -11.99 -1.38
C GLU A 115 -7.51 -10.59 -0.75
N PHE A 116 -7.33 -9.54 -1.57
CA PHE A 116 -7.38 -8.17 -1.06
C PHE A 116 -8.74 -7.86 -0.41
N GLN A 117 -9.85 -8.09 -1.12
CA GLN A 117 -11.19 -7.77 -0.61
C GLN A 117 -11.61 -8.59 0.61
N TYR A 118 -11.05 -9.79 0.79
CA TYR A 118 -11.32 -10.62 1.95
C TYR A 118 -10.58 -10.11 3.20
N TRP A 119 -9.30 -9.75 3.05
CA TRP A 119 -8.44 -9.37 4.18
C TRP A 119 -8.49 -7.89 4.54
N TYR A 120 -8.82 -7.01 3.60
CA TYR A 120 -9.00 -5.57 3.87
C TYR A 120 -10.44 -5.29 4.31
N PRO A 121 -10.67 -4.40 5.29
CA PRO A 121 -9.74 -3.40 5.84
C PRO A 121 -8.82 -3.90 6.96
N ILE A 122 -7.80 -3.09 7.30
CA ILE A 122 -6.91 -3.36 8.45
C ILE A 122 -7.73 -3.31 9.76
N ASN A 123 -7.88 -4.45 10.44
CA ASN A 123 -8.61 -4.48 11.71
C ASN A 123 -7.82 -3.88 12.88
N LEU A 124 -6.49 -4.07 12.89
CA LEU A 124 -5.60 -3.56 13.95
C LEU A 124 -4.24 -3.21 13.35
N HIS A 125 -3.81 -1.96 13.55
CA HIS A 125 -2.46 -1.50 13.26
C HIS A 125 -1.78 -1.16 14.60
N SER A 126 -0.91 -2.06 15.06
CA SER A 126 -0.18 -1.90 16.32
C SER A 126 1.18 -1.26 16.08
N SER A 127 1.53 -0.29 16.91
CA SER A 127 2.79 0.46 16.80
C SER A 127 3.13 1.14 18.13
N GLU A 128 4.40 1.53 18.28
CA GLU A 128 4.84 2.35 19.40
C GLU A 128 4.37 3.82 19.25
N LYS A 129 4.29 4.51 20.40
CA LYS A 129 3.79 5.90 20.49
C LYS A 129 4.56 6.88 19.60
N ASP A 130 5.84 6.63 19.35
CA ASP A 130 6.74 7.53 18.61
C ASP A 130 6.36 7.64 17.12
N LEU A 131 5.62 6.65 16.60
CA LEU A 131 5.13 6.65 15.22
C LEU A 131 3.78 7.35 15.04
N THR A 132 3.13 7.77 16.15
CA THR A 132 1.85 8.49 16.11
C THR A 132 1.98 9.84 15.41
N SER A 133 3.14 10.50 15.53
CA SER A 133 3.39 11.81 14.93
C SER A 133 3.90 11.79 13.48
N ASN A 134 4.03 10.61 12.86
CA ASN A 134 4.52 10.46 11.49
C ASN A 134 3.79 9.31 10.78
N HIS A 135 4.38 8.11 10.73
CA HIS A 135 3.94 6.93 10.01
C HIS A 135 2.45 6.62 10.18
N LEU A 136 1.91 6.62 11.40
CA LEU A 136 0.49 6.28 11.60
C LEU A 136 -0.46 7.33 11.02
N ILE A 137 -0.10 8.62 11.11
CA ILE A 137 -0.84 9.69 10.45
C ILE A 137 -0.69 9.62 8.94
N TYR A 138 0.51 9.37 8.44
CA TYR A 138 0.76 9.26 6.99
C TYR A 138 0.01 8.08 6.40
N SER A 139 -0.01 6.95 7.10
CA SER A 139 -0.81 5.78 6.75
C SER A 139 -2.29 6.15 6.66
N LEU A 140 -2.87 6.79 7.68
CA LEU A 140 -4.26 7.24 7.64
C LEU A 140 -4.55 8.20 6.47
N CYS A 141 -3.71 9.22 6.27
CA CYS A 141 -3.86 10.17 5.18
C CYS A 141 -3.82 9.48 3.81
N ASN A 142 -2.85 8.60 3.57
CA ASN A 142 -2.74 7.90 2.30
C ASN A 142 -3.92 6.97 2.05
N HIS A 143 -4.40 6.23 3.07
CA HIS A 143 -5.60 5.39 2.93
C HIS A 143 -6.82 6.22 2.48
N THR A 144 -7.05 7.39 3.11
CA THR A 144 -8.19 8.25 2.74
C THR A 144 -8.10 8.86 1.34
N VAL A 145 -6.89 9.03 0.80
CA VAL A 145 -6.67 9.57 -0.55
C VAL A 145 -6.75 8.47 -1.61
N ILE A 146 -6.20 7.29 -1.33
CA ILE A 146 -6.20 6.17 -2.27
C ILE A 146 -7.61 5.57 -2.40
N TRP A 147 -8.33 5.40 -1.29
CA TRP A 147 -9.67 4.79 -1.27
C TRP A 147 -10.74 5.76 -0.74
N PRO A 148 -11.02 6.89 -1.41
CA PRO A 148 -11.91 7.94 -0.89
C PRO A 148 -13.37 7.49 -0.73
N ASN A 149 -13.79 6.45 -1.47
CA ASN A 149 -15.14 5.91 -1.43
C ASN A 149 -15.29 4.71 -0.47
N HIS A 150 -14.19 4.28 0.18
CA HIS A 150 -14.17 3.17 1.12
C HIS A 150 -13.59 3.66 2.47
N PRO A 151 -14.35 4.44 3.26
CA PRO A 151 -13.89 4.96 4.55
C PRO A 151 -13.61 3.86 5.59
N GLU A 152 -14.04 2.63 5.32
CA GLU A 152 -13.71 1.45 6.09
C GLU A 152 -12.28 0.94 5.87
N TYR A 153 -11.64 1.25 4.73
CA TYR A 153 -10.29 0.82 4.34
C TYR A 153 -9.17 1.54 5.10
#